data_AF-A0A1C5KVT7-F1
#
_entry.id   AF-A0A1C5KVT7-F1
#
_cell.length_a   1.000
_cell.length_b   1.000
_cell.length_c   1.000
_cell.angle_alpha   90.00
_cell.angle_beta   90.00
_cell.angle_gamma   90.00
#
_symmetry.space_group_name_H-M   'P 1'
#
loop_
_entity.id
_entity.type
_entity.pdbx_description
1 polymer ?
#
loop_
_entity_poly.entity_id
_entity_poly.type
_entity_poly.pdbx_seq_one_letter_code
_entity_poly.pdbx_strand_id
1 'polypeptide(L)'
;MNSQKLSGAVSCLAAILILAADKIFAPVCKGTMELANGGECMMRCHYYGITLFLFGLLLLAESVLLFFGTHDFKLPVVIIITAVLILLLSNTSIGIGICAKAGMMCHKTALWGRIGAVLAIIGAGISLFVHKSQMPQAN
;
A
#
# COMPACT_ATOMS: atom_id res chain seq x y z
N MET A 1 -14.76 21.12 -3.02
CA MET A 1 -13.37 20.60 -3.14
C MET A 1 -13.23 19.93 -4.49
N ASN A 2 -12.19 20.20 -5.28
CA ASN A 2 -11.99 19.56 -6.59
C ASN A 2 -11.82 18.03 -6.39
N SER A 3 -12.46 17.19 -7.21
CA SER A 3 -12.44 15.72 -7.08
C SER A 3 -11.02 15.15 -7.05
N GLN A 4 -10.07 15.79 -7.74
CA GLN A 4 -8.67 15.37 -7.69
C GLN A 4 -8.02 15.61 -6.31
N LYS A 5 -8.32 16.76 -5.68
CA LYS A 5 -7.84 17.05 -4.32
C LYS A 5 -8.46 16.08 -3.30
N LEU A 6 -9.73 15.71 -3.49
CA LEU A 6 -10.38 14.68 -2.69
C LEU A 6 -9.69 13.33 -2.86
N SER A 7 -9.44 12.90 -4.09
CA SER A 7 -8.70 11.67 -4.39
C SER A 7 -7.32 11.67 -3.75
N GLY A 8 -6.54 12.74 -3.95
CA GLY A 8 -5.21 12.88 -3.37
C GLY A 8 -5.24 12.82 -1.84
N ALA A 9 -6.22 13.47 -1.21
CA ALA A 9 -6.40 13.43 0.24
C ALA A 9 -6.73 12.02 0.76
N VAL A 10 -7.63 11.30 0.08
CA VAL A 10 -8.00 9.91 0.43
C VAL A 10 -6.81 8.97 0.29
N SER A 11 -6.06 9.05 -0.81
CA SER A 11 -4.86 8.23 -1.01
C SER A 11 -3.74 8.58 -0.02
N CYS A 12 -3.61 9.87 0.36
CA CYS A 12 -2.65 10.30 1.37
C CYS A 12 -3.01 9.75 2.76
N LEU A 13 -4.30 9.79 3.13
CA LEU A 13 -4.80 9.15 4.35
C LEU A 13 -4.49 7.65 4.35
N ALA A 14 -4.72 6.98 3.22
CA ALA A 14 -4.41 5.56 3.06
C ALA A 14 -2.91 5.26 3.26
N ALA A 15 -2.03 6.07 2.67
CA ALA A 15 -0.59 5.93 2.84
C ALA A 15 -0.16 6.13 4.31
N ILE A 16 -0.70 7.13 5.00
CA ILE A 16 -0.43 7.37 6.43
C ILE A 16 -0.89 6.17 7.27
N LEU A 17 -2.06 5.60 6.99
CA LEU A 17 -2.55 4.41 7.69
C LEU A 17 -1.61 3.21 7.50
N ILE A 18 -1.08 3.00 6.30
CA ILE A 18 -0.13 1.92 6.01
C ILE A 18 1.20 2.15 6.75
N LEU A 19 1.71 3.38 6.76
CA LEU A 19 2.94 3.73 7.49
C LEU A 19 2.79 3.58 9.01
N ALA A 20 1.65 4.01 9.55
CA ALA A 20 1.32 3.87 10.97
C ALA A 20 1.10 2.39 11.37
N ALA A 21 0.66 1.54 10.44
CA ALA A 21 0.45 0.12 10.71
C ALA A 21 1.74 -0.60 11.14
N ASP A 22 2.85 -0.35 10.45
CA ASP A 22 4.14 -0.99 10.73
C ASP A 22 4.79 -0.51 12.04
N LYS A 23 4.57 0.76 12.44
CA LYS A 23 5.27 1.35 13.60
C LYS A 23 4.42 1.47 14.86
N ILE A 24 3.11 1.64 14.74
CA ILE A 24 2.24 2.02 15.87
C ILE A 24 1.22 0.91 16.16
N PHE A 25 0.49 0.43 15.14
CA PHE A 25 -0.65 -0.47 15.38
C PHE A 25 -0.28 -1.94 15.51
N ALA A 26 0.68 -2.42 14.70
CA ALA A 26 1.09 -3.81 14.70
C ALA A 26 2.56 -3.91 14.27
N PRO A 27 3.52 -3.62 15.17
CA PRO A 27 4.93 -3.79 14.87
C PRO A 27 5.20 -5.24 14.49
N VAL A 28 5.81 -5.43 13.31
CA VAL A 28 6.18 -6.76 12.83
C VAL A 28 7.24 -7.39 13.74
N CYS A 29 7.23 -8.73 13.80
CA CYS A 29 8.18 -9.48 14.61
C CYS A 29 9.63 -9.19 14.17
N LYS A 30 10.50 -8.89 15.14
CA LYS A 30 11.96 -8.79 14.98
C LYS A 30 12.70 -10.08 15.36
N GLY A 31 11.96 -11.15 15.60
CA GLY A 31 12.53 -12.44 15.98
C GLY A 31 13.30 -13.10 14.84
N THR A 32 14.33 -13.85 15.21
CA THR A 32 15.08 -14.73 14.32
C THR A 32 14.52 -16.14 14.38
N MET A 33 14.74 -16.90 13.32
CA MET A 33 14.48 -18.34 13.25
C MET A 33 15.81 -19.06 13.11
N GLU A 34 15.98 -20.13 13.88
CA GLU A 34 17.12 -21.02 13.76
C GLU A 34 16.95 -21.89 12.52
N LEU A 35 17.97 -21.93 11.67
CA LEU A 35 18.05 -22.77 10.49
C LEU A 35 18.57 -24.14 10.90
N ALA A 36 18.25 -25.16 10.10
CA ALA A 36 18.76 -26.52 10.30
C ALA A 36 20.30 -26.65 10.29
N ASN A 37 21.00 -25.63 9.79
CA ASN A 37 22.48 -25.56 9.82
C ASN A 37 23.03 -24.87 11.09
N GLY A 38 22.19 -24.57 12.08
CA GLY A 38 22.57 -23.87 13.31
C GLY A 38 22.77 -22.36 13.17
N GLY A 39 22.48 -21.78 12.00
CA GLY A 39 22.50 -20.33 11.78
C GLY A 39 21.16 -19.68 12.17
N GLU A 40 21.14 -18.35 12.32
CA GLU A 40 19.91 -17.59 12.55
C GLU A 40 19.57 -16.71 11.34
N CYS A 41 18.31 -16.65 10.91
CA CYS A 41 17.84 -15.65 9.95
C CYS A 41 16.58 -14.93 10.42
N MET A 42 16.33 -13.74 9.86
CA MET A 42 15.12 -12.98 10.15
C MET A 42 13.88 -13.67 9.55
N MET A 43 12.78 -13.66 10.30
CA MET A 43 11.50 -14.18 9.81
C MET A 43 10.96 -13.35 8.63
N ARG A 44 10.14 -13.96 7.76
CA ARG A 44 9.48 -13.27 6.63
C ARG A 44 8.72 -12.00 7.04
N CYS A 45 8.12 -12.05 8.22
CA CYS A 45 7.41 -10.93 8.84
C CYS A 45 8.26 -9.64 8.93
N HIS A 46 9.57 -9.76 9.13
CA HIS A 46 10.50 -8.62 9.18
C HIS A 46 10.65 -7.95 7.81
N TYR A 47 10.94 -8.74 6.77
CA TYR A 47 11.05 -8.24 5.40
C TYR A 47 9.73 -7.67 4.89
N TYR A 48 8.60 -8.30 5.24
CA TYR A 48 7.27 -7.79 4.92
C TYR A 48 7.06 -6.36 5.46
N GLY A 49 7.40 -6.10 6.72
CA GLY A 49 7.27 -4.76 7.32
C GLY A 49 8.12 -3.70 6.62
N ILE A 50 9.38 -4.04 6.31
CA ILE A 50 10.27 -3.15 5.55
C ILE A 50 9.68 -2.83 4.17
N THR A 51 9.25 -3.84 3.43
CA THR A 51 8.70 -3.66 2.09
C THR A 51 7.38 -2.89 2.11
N LEU A 52 6.49 -3.19 3.07
CA LEU A 52 5.24 -2.44 3.24
C LEU A 52 5.50 -0.97 3.57
N PHE A 53 6.49 -0.68 4.41
CA PHE A 53 6.90 0.69 4.73
C PHE A 53 7.39 1.45 3.49
N LEU A 54 8.22 0.82 2.65
CA LEU A 54 8.69 1.43 1.40
C LEU A 54 7.55 1.70 0.42
N PHE A 55 6.62 0.75 0.25
CA PHE A 55 5.44 0.96 -0.58
C PHE A 55 4.50 2.04 -0.01
N GLY A 56 4.36 2.12 1.32
CA GLY A 56 3.61 3.21 1.96
C GLY A 56 4.23 4.58 1.69
N LEU A 57 5.56 4.69 1.72
CA LEU A 57 6.28 5.93 1.39
C LEU A 57 6.12 6.31 -0.09
N LEU A 58 6.21 5.33 -0.99
CA LEU A 58 5.98 5.52 -2.42
C LEU A 58 4.56 6.03 -2.68
N LEU A 59 3.57 5.37 -2.08
CA LEU A 59 2.16 5.75 -2.19
C LEU A 59 1.90 7.16 -1.63
N LEU A 60 2.59 7.54 -0.55
CA LEU A 60 2.52 8.89 0.01
C LEU A 60 3.05 9.92 -1.00
N ALA A 61 4.20 9.67 -1.61
CA ALA A 61 4.79 10.57 -2.61
C ALA A 61 3.85 10.74 -3.82
N GLU A 62 3.32 9.65 -4.35
CA GLU A 62 2.33 9.66 -5.44
C GLU A 62 1.07 10.44 -5.05
N SER A 63 0.57 10.26 -3.83
CA SER A 63 -0.64 10.94 -3.34
C SER A 63 -0.43 12.46 -3.19
N VAL A 64 0.75 12.87 -2.73
CA VAL A 64 1.13 14.30 -2.63
C VAL A 64 1.24 14.91 -4.03
N LEU A 65 1.85 14.20 -4.98
CA LEU A 65 1.89 14.64 -6.38
C LEU A 65 0.48 14.74 -6.98
N LEU A 66 -0.44 13.82 -6.67
CA LEU A 66 -1.82 13.90 -7.15
C LEU A 66 -2.57 15.10 -6.55
N PHE A 67 -2.27 15.45 -5.30
CA PHE A 67 -2.89 16.55 -4.58
C PHE A 67 -2.48 17.94 -5.11
N PHE A 68 -1.19 18.10 -5.45
CA PHE A 68 -0.63 19.38 -5.94
C PHE A 68 -0.46 19.45 -7.47
N GLY A 69 -0.43 18.31 -8.15
CA GLY A 69 -0.07 18.20 -9.55
C GLY A 69 -1.20 18.46 -10.54
N THR A 70 -0.82 18.43 -11.81
CA THR A 70 -1.69 18.55 -12.99
C THR A 70 -2.60 17.33 -13.15
N HIS A 71 -3.67 17.47 -13.93
CA HIS A 71 -4.70 16.44 -14.17
C HIS A 71 -4.19 15.25 -15.03
N ASP A 72 -3.04 14.67 -14.68
CA ASP A 72 -2.42 13.57 -15.41
C ASP A 72 -3.02 12.22 -14.99
N PHE A 73 -3.63 11.51 -15.93
CA PHE A 73 -4.21 10.18 -15.69
C PHE A 73 -3.16 9.12 -15.33
N LYS A 74 -1.88 9.34 -15.64
CA LYS A 74 -0.79 8.40 -15.36
C LYS A 74 -0.61 8.17 -13.87
N LEU A 75 -0.71 9.23 -13.07
CA LEU A 75 -0.47 9.18 -11.63
C LEU A 75 -1.46 8.26 -10.89
N PRO A 76 -2.79 8.37 -11.07
CA PRO A 76 -3.72 7.44 -10.43
C PRO A 76 -3.58 5.99 -10.93
N VAL A 77 -3.10 5.76 -12.16
CA VAL A 77 -2.77 4.41 -12.63
C VAL A 77 -1.61 3.82 -11.82
N VAL A 78 -0.53 4.60 -11.60
CA VAL A 78 0.60 4.12 -10.79
C VAL A 78 0.17 3.85 -9.34
N ILE A 79 -0.67 4.71 -8.75
CA ILE A 79 -1.25 4.50 -7.40
C ILE A 79 -2.00 3.16 -7.33
N ILE A 80 -2.80 2.83 -8.35
CA ILE A 80 -3.52 1.54 -8.40
C ILE A 80 -2.53 0.37 -8.47
N ILE A 81 -1.49 0.48 -9.31
CA ILE A 81 -0.46 -0.57 -9.41
C ILE A 81 0.24 -0.77 -8.06
N THR A 82 0.67 0.31 -7.41
CA THR A 82 1.30 0.28 -6.08
C THR A 82 0.37 -0.37 -5.06
N ALA A 83 -0.91 -0.01 -5.04
CA ALA A 83 -1.90 -0.60 -4.14
C ALA A 83 -2.13 -2.10 -4.39
N VAL A 84 -2.17 -2.53 -5.66
CA VAL A 84 -2.28 -3.95 -6.03
C VAL A 84 -1.04 -4.72 -5.57
N LEU A 85 0.16 -4.17 -5.71
CA LEU A 85 1.38 -4.80 -5.21
C LEU A 85 1.34 -4.99 -3.68
N ILE A 86 0.80 -4.03 -2.93
CA ILE A 86 0.59 -4.14 -1.48
C ILE A 86 -0.39 -5.28 -1.15
N LEU A 87 -1.48 -5.43 -1.92
CA LEU A 87 -2.43 -6.53 -1.74
C LEU A 87 -1.80 -7.89 -2.02
N LEU A 88 -1.00 -8.00 -3.09
CA LEU A 88 -0.30 -9.23 -3.45
C LEU A 88 0.74 -9.61 -2.40
N LEU A 89 1.52 -8.65 -1.91
CA LEU A 89 2.50 -8.85 -0.85
C LEU A 89 1.85 -9.32 0.47
N SER A 90 0.61 -8.91 0.70
CA SER A 90 -0.16 -9.27 1.89
C SER A 90 -0.73 -10.70 1.83
N ASN A 91 -0.50 -11.45 0.75
CA ASN A 91 -0.81 -12.87 0.68
C ASN A 91 0.38 -13.73 1.17
N THR A 92 0.10 -14.96 1.58
CA THR A 92 1.13 -15.90 2.04
C THR A 92 1.93 -16.53 0.89
N SER A 93 1.44 -16.43 -0.35
CA SER A 93 1.90 -17.18 -1.52
C SER A 93 2.62 -16.36 -2.60
N ILE A 94 2.61 -15.02 -2.51
CA ILE A 94 3.16 -14.14 -3.56
C ILE A 94 4.16 -13.17 -2.94
N GLY A 95 5.40 -13.14 -3.47
CA GLY A 95 6.48 -12.29 -3.00
C GLY A 95 7.10 -12.75 -1.67
N ILE A 96 7.49 -11.80 -0.82
CA ILE A 96 7.99 -12.09 0.54
C ILE A 96 6.89 -12.76 1.38
N GLY A 97 5.66 -12.28 1.18
CA GLY A 97 4.46 -12.74 1.84
C GLY A 97 4.46 -12.53 3.35
N ILE A 98 3.33 -12.90 3.96
CA ILE A 98 3.22 -12.98 5.43
C ILE A 98 3.49 -14.40 5.92
N CYS A 99 3.81 -14.50 7.21
CA CYS A 99 4.05 -15.76 7.88
C CYS A 99 2.78 -16.65 7.83
N ALA A 100 2.91 -17.96 7.62
CA ALA A 100 1.76 -18.86 7.39
C ALA A 100 0.94 -19.16 8.65
N LYS A 101 1.56 -19.04 9.83
CA LYS A 101 0.91 -19.33 11.12
C LYS A 101 -0.04 -18.19 11.48
N ALA A 102 -1.33 -18.51 11.45
CA ALA A 102 -2.39 -17.61 11.90
C ALA A 102 -2.13 -17.15 13.35
N GLY A 103 -2.28 -15.85 13.59
CA GLY A 103 -2.04 -15.23 14.91
C GLY A 103 -0.71 -14.49 15.06
N MET A 104 0.19 -14.56 14.07
CA MET A 104 1.39 -13.73 14.05
C MET A 104 1.08 -12.26 13.76
N MET A 105 1.88 -11.34 14.32
CA MET A 105 1.64 -9.88 14.22
C MET A 105 1.59 -9.36 12.78
N CYS A 106 2.31 -9.99 11.85
CA CYS A 106 2.28 -9.64 10.42
C CYS A 106 0.88 -9.74 9.80
N HIS A 107 -0.02 -10.60 10.31
CA HIS A 107 -1.39 -10.68 9.81
C HIS A 107 -2.17 -9.41 10.16
N LYS A 108 -1.92 -8.82 11.33
CA LYS A 108 -2.54 -7.55 11.74
C LYS A 108 -2.00 -6.41 10.88
N THR A 109 -0.68 -6.34 10.69
CA THR A 109 -0.05 -5.35 9.80
C THR A 109 -0.58 -5.48 8.38
N ALA A 110 -0.72 -6.70 7.87
CA ALA A 110 -1.25 -6.96 6.54
C ALA A 110 -2.72 -6.63 6.38
N LEU A 111 -3.54 -6.79 7.43
CA LEU A 111 -4.92 -6.32 7.40
C LEU A 111 -4.99 -4.80 7.17
N TRP A 112 -4.17 -4.03 7.89
CA TRP A 112 -4.08 -2.57 7.69
C TRP A 112 -3.51 -2.21 6.32
N GLY A 113 -2.49 -2.92 5.86
CA GLY A 113 -1.95 -2.79 4.50
C GLY A 113 -3.03 -2.98 3.43
N ARG A 114 -3.89 -4.00 3.59
CA ARG A 114 -5.02 -4.28 2.68
C ARG A 114 -6.08 -3.18 2.72
N ILE A 115 -6.45 -2.71 3.92
CA ILE A 115 -7.42 -1.61 4.08
C ILE A 115 -6.90 -0.35 3.39
N GLY A 116 -5.65 0.02 3.64
CA GLY A 116 -5.02 1.17 2.99
C GLY A 116 -4.95 1.02 1.47
N ALA A 117 -4.56 -0.15 0.96
CA ALA A 117 -4.52 -0.40 -0.47
C ALA A 117 -5.90 -0.26 -1.14
N VAL A 118 -6.96 -0.81 -0.53
CA VAL A 118 -8.34 -0.66 -1.05
C VAL A 118 -8.77 0.80 -1.07
N LEU A 119 -8.48 1.55 -0.02
CA LEU A 119 -8.78 3.00 0.03
C LEU A 119 -8.04 3.77 -1.07
N ALA A 120 -6.77 3.45 -1.31
CA ALA A 120 -5.98 4.07 -2.38
C ALA A 120 -6.54 3.76 -3.78
N ILE A 121 -7.00 2.53 -4.02
CA ILE A 121 -7.66 2.13 -5.27
C ILE A 121 -8.94 2.92 -5.48
N ILE A 122 -9.78 3.05 -4.44
CA ILE A 122 -11.03 3.81 -4.52
C ILE A 122 -10.74 5.29 -4.81
N GLY A 123 -9.78 5.89 -4.10
CA GLY A 123 -9.34 7.27 -4.33
C GLY A 123 -8.92 7.49 -5.78
N ALA A 124 -7.93 6.72 -6.24
CA ALA A 124 -7.42 6.80 -7.60
C ALA A 124 -8.49 6.52 -8.68
N GLY A 125 -9.40 5.58 -8.41
CA GLY A 125 -10.52 5.26 -9.30
C GLY A 125 -11.47 6.45 -9.51
N ILE A 126 -11.77 7.22 -8.46
CA ILE A 126 -12.55 8.46 -8.56
C ILE A 126 -11.83 9.47 -9.47
N SER A 127 -10.51 9.62 -9.31
CA SER A 127 -9.73 10.54 -10.14
C SER A 127 -9.74 10.13 -11.62
N LEU A 128 -9.64 8.84 -11.93
CA LEU A 128 -9.71 8.32 -13.30
C LEU A 128 -11.09 8.49 -13.94
N PHE A 129 -12.15 8.24 -13.18
CA PHE A 129 -13.52 8.39 -13.67
C PHE A 129 -13.81 9.85 -14.03
N VAL A 130 -13.40 10.79 -13.18
CA VAL A 130 -13.55 12.23 -13.44
C VAL A 130 -12.70 12.65 -14.64
N HIS A 131 -11.46 12.18 -14.76
CA HIS A 131 -10.63 12.47 -15.94
C HIS A 131 -11.29 11.98 -17.25
N LYS A 132 -11.87 10.77 -17.26
CA LYS A 132 -12.60 10.24 -18.43
C LYS A 132 -13.82 11.10 -18.80
N SER A 133 -14.55 11.64 -17.81
CA SER A 133 -15.73 12.49 -18.06
C SER A 133 -15.41 13.84 -18.72
N GLN A 134 -14.13 14.26 -18.71
CA GLN A 134 -13.67 15.53 -19.25
C GLN A 134 -13.13 15.41 -20.69
N MET A 135 -12.98 14.20 -21.23
CA MET A 135 -12.56 14.02 -22.62
C MET A 135 -13.73 14.29 -23.58
N PRO A 136 -13.60 15.17 -24.58
CA PRO A 136 -14.61 15.31 -25.63
C PRO A 136 -14.73 13.95 -26.33
N GLN A 137 -15.98 13.47 -26.48
CA GLN A 137 -16.27 12.27 -27.25
C GLN A 137 -15.79 12.49 -28.68
N ALA A 138 -14.69 11.84 -29.06
CA ALA A 138 -14.30 11.73 -30.45
C ALA A 138 -15.33 10.80 -31.13
N ASN A 139 -16.34 11.43 -31.74
CA ASN A 139 -17.19 10.81 -32.75
C ASN A 139 -16.43 10.81 -34.09
#